data_AF-A0A9E6D4R7-F1
#
_entry.id   AF-A0A9E6D4R7-F1
#
_cell.length_a   1.000
_cell.length_b   1.000
_cell.length_c   1.000
_cell.angle_alpha   90.00
_cell.angle_beta   90.00
_cell.angle_gamma   90.00
#
_symmetry.space_group_name_H-M   'P 1'
#
loop_
_entity.id
_entity.type
_entity.pdbx_description
1 polymer ?
#
loop_
_entity_poly.entity_id
_entity_poly.type
_entity_poly.pdbx_seq_one_letter_code
_entity_poly.pdbx_strand_id
1 'polypeptide(L)'
;MKNKKTTYYVAFLFSIGMLVTNAQENTVSSGANATGAGGNVSYTVGQAFYITSTDTAGSVSQGVQQPIEIQVLLGVEEHEINLYAKVYPNPTTDMINLSIGNTDVSGLSYQLFDYS
;
A
#
# COMPACT_ATOMS: atom_id res chain seq x y z
N MET A 1 -35.26 -25.53 -20.92
CA MET A 1 -36.13 -24.47 -20.35
C MET A 1 -35.98 -24.24 -18.85
N LYS A 2 -35.68 -25.27 -18.02
CA LYS A 2 -35.51 -25.14 -16.56
C LYS A 2 -34.43 -24.11 -16.15
N ASN A 3 -33.25 -24.18 -16.78
CA ASN A 3 -32.12 -23.30 -16.42
C ASN A 3 -32.35 -21.82 -16.75
N LYS A 4 -33.09 -21.51 -17.83
CA LYS A 4 -33.40 -20.11 -18.20
C LYS A 4 -34.25 -19.42 -17.13
N LYS A 5 -35.22 -20.14 -16.55
CA LYS A 5 -36.06 -19.62 -15.45
C LYS A 5 -35.22 -19.31 -14.20
N THR A 6 -34.31 -20.21 -13.84
CA THR A 6 -33.37 -19.99 -12.73
C THR A 6 -32.49 -18.76 -12.96
N THR A 7 -31.98 -18.56 -14.18
CA THR A 7 -31.19 -17.36 -14.52
C THR A 7 -31.99 -16.06 -14.34
N TYR A 8 -33.27 -16.02 -14.75
CA TYR A 8 -34.11 -14.84 -14.55
C TYR A 8 -34.39 -14.56 -13.06
N TYR A 9 -34.57 -15.60 -12.24
CA TYR A 9 -34.76 -15.41 -10.80
C TYR A 9 -33.49 -14.88 -10.11
N VAL A 10 -32.31 -15.36 -10.49
CA VAL A 10 -31.03 -14.86 -9.96
C VAL A 10 -30.81 -13.39 -10.37
N ALA A 11 -31.06 -13.05 -11.62
CA ALA A 11 -30.95 -11.67 -12.10
C ALA A 11 -31.92 -10.72 -11.36
N PHE A 12 -33.15 -11.18 -11.12
CA PHE A 12 -34.15 -10.40 -10.38
C PHE A 12 -33.75 -10.18 -8.91
N LEU A 13 -33.28 -11.21 -8.20
CA LEU A 13 -32.77 -11.06 -6.84
C LEU A 13 -31.57 -10.10 -6.77
N PHE A 14 -30.66 -10.20 -7.74
CA PHE A 14 -29.49 -9.32 -7.81
C PHE A 14 -29.88 -7.85 -8.03
N SER A 15 -30.85 -7.59 -8.92
CA SER A 15 -31.38 -6.24 -9.17
C SER A 15 -32.06 -5.62 -7.94
N ILE A 16 -32.76 -6.41 -7.12
CA ILE A 16 -33.35 -5.91 -5.87
C ILE A 16 -32.25 -5.54 -4.86
N GLY A 17 -31.19 -6.35 -4.75
CA GLY A 17 -30.08 -6.09 -3.85
C GLY A 17 -29.34 -4.78 -4.15
N MET A 18 -29.28 -4.36 -5.41
CA MET A 18 -28.66 -3.09 -5.81
C MET A 18 -29.46 -1.85 -5.44
N LEU A 19 -30.76 -1.97 -5.11
CA LEU A 19 -31.60 -0.82 -4.73
C LEU A 19 -31.44 -0.39 -3.28
N VAL A 20 -30.78 -1.21 -2.44
CA VAL A 20 -30.68 -1.00 -0.98
C VAL A 20 -29.24 -0.82 -0.49
N THR A 21 -28.30 -0.55 -1.39
CA THR A 21 -26.91 -0.28 -1.01
C THR A 21 -26.81 1.13 -0.44
N ASN A 22 -26.42 1.23 0.83
CA ASN A 22 -26.05 2.50 1.45
C ASN A 22 -24.52 2.63 1.39
N ALA A 23 -24.03 3.76 0.89
CA ALA A 23 -22.63 4.13 1.03
C ALA A 23 -22.41 4.76 2.42
N GLN A 24 -21.14 4.96 2.78
CA GLN A 24 -20.80 5.68 4.00
C GLN A 24 -21.21 7.16 3.85
N GLU A 25 -21.96 7.68 4.80
CA GLU A 25 -22.34 9.08 4.88
C GLU A 25 -21.84 9.69 6.18
N ASN A 26 -21.60 11.00 6.18
CA ASN A 26 -21.22 11.71 7.40
C ASN A 26 -21.84 13.11 7.41
N THR A 27 -22.20 13.60 8.59
CA THR A 27 -22.65 14.99 8.76
C THR A 27 -21.46 15.92 8.62
N VAL A 28 -21.46 16.73 7.56
CA VAL A 28 -20.36 17.63 7.19
C VAL A 28 -20.92 19.00 6.85
N SER A 29 -20.13 20.05 7.06
CA SER A 29 -20.55 21.42 6.75
C SER A 29 -20.44 21.72 5.25
N SER A 30 -19.44 21.16 4.56
CA SER A 30 -19.21 21.34 3.12
C SER A 30 -18.20 20.32 2.59
N GLY A 31 -18.04 20.23 1.27
CA GLY A 31 -17.01 19.44 0.59
C GLY A 31 -16.98 19.73 -0.90
N ALA A 32 -15.83 19.51 -1.55
CA ALA A 32 -15.67 19.66 -3.00
C ALA A 32 -14.46 18.89 -3.54
N ASN A 33 -14.29 18.90 -4.86
CA ASN A 33 -13.11 18.40 -5.55
C ASN A 33 -12.22 19.58 -5.98
N ALA A 34 -10.94 19.51 -5.66
CA ALA A 34 -9.91 20.41 -6.13
C ALA A 34 -9.11 19.73 -7.24
N THR A 35 -8.92 20.43 -8.36
CA THR A 35 -8.24 19.93 -9.57
C THR A 35 -7.06 20.85 -9.86
N GLY A 36 -5.88 20.31 -10.07
CA GLY A 36 -4.68 21.09 -10.39
C GLY A 36 -3.66 20.32 -11.22
N ALA A 37 -2.57 20.98 -11.62
CA ALA A 37 -1.51 20.34 -12.40
C ALA A 37 -0.86 19.14 -11.68
N GLY A 38 -0.92 19.11 -10.35
CA GLY A 38 -0.42 18.01 -9.51
C GLY A 38 -1.42 16.88 -9.23
N GLY A 39 -2.63 16.92 -9.81
CA GLY A 39 -3.65 15.89 -9.62
C GLY A 39 -4.96 16.42 -9.03
N ASN A 40 -5.79 15.48 -8.56
CA ASN A 40 -7.14 15.74 -8.06
C ASN A 40 -7.24 15.33 -6.60
N VAL A 41 -7.86 16.17 -5.78
CA VAL A 41 -8.12 15.91 -4.36
C VAL A 41 -9.59 16.15 -4.05
N SER A 42 -10.23 15.20 -3.39
CA SER A 42 -11.55 15.39 -2.79
C SER A 42 -11.37 15.78 -1.33
N TYR A 43 -12.02 16.86 -0.90
CA TYR A 43 -11.94 17.34 0.48
C TYR A 43 -13.33 17.53 1.11
N THR A 44 -13.38 17.44 2.42
CA THR A 44 -14.59 17.55 3.24
C THR A 44 -14.28 18.42 4.47
N VAL A 45 -15.20 19.29 4.85
CA VAL A 45 -15.06 20.27 5.94
C VAL A 45 -16.15 20.07 6.98
N GLY A 46 -15.78 20.16 8.26
CA GLY A 46 -16.73 20.07 9.38
C GLY A 46 -17.10 18.65 9.77
N GLN A 47 -16.24 17.67 9.48
CA GLN A 47 -16.39 16.31 9.98
C GLN A 47 -16.19 16.31 11.51
N ALA A 48 -17.14 15.75 12.26
CA ALA A 48 -17.01 15.65 13.73
C ALA A 48 -15.93 14.65 14.16
N PHE A 49 -15.78 13.56 13.39
CA PHE A 49 -14.80 12.51 13.61
C PHE A 49 -13.78 12.52 12.47
N TYR A 50 -12.55 12.94 12.75
CA TYR A 50 -11.48 13.11 11.75
C TYR A 50 -10.09 12.74 12.28
N ILE A 51 -9.99 12.31 13.54
CA ILE A 51 -8.72 12.03 14.19
C ILE A 51 -8.23 10.66 13.72
N THR A 52 -6.96 10.59 13.33
CA THR A 52 -6.25 9.32 13.12
C THR A 52 -5.33 9.07 14.29
N SER A 53 -5.56 7.97 15.00
CA SER A 53 -4.72 7.52 16.10
C SER A 53 -3.76 6.45 15.59
N THR A 54 -2.47 6.62 15.86
CA THR A 54 -1.41 5.70 15.43
C THR A 54 -0.63 5.20 16.64
N ASP A 55 -0.39 3.89 16.68
CA ASP A 55 0.46 3.21 17.66
C ASP A 55 1.31 2.15 16.94
N THR A 56 2.23 1.52 17.66
CA THR A 56 3.13 0.45 17.20
C THR A 56 2.37 -0.74 16.59
N ALA A 57 1.13 -0.97 17.04
CA ALA A 57 0.27 -2.04 16.54
C ALA A 57 -0.50 -1.68 15.25
N GLY A 58 -0.50 -0.41 14.83
CA GLY A 58 -1.19 0.05 13.62
C GLY A 58 -1.81 1.43 13.77
N SER A 59 -2.59 1.82 12.76
CA SER A 59 -3.29 3.11 12.71
C SER A 59 -4.80 2.89 12.55
N VAL A 60 -5.60 3.71 13.24
CA VAL A 60 -7.06 3.73 13.16
C VAL A 60 -7.50 5.16 12.89
N SER A 61 -8.13 5.38 11.74
CA SER A 61 -8.73 6.66 11.36
C SER A 61 -10.23 6.68 11.67
N GLN A 62 -10.67 7.71 12.39
CA GLN A 62 -12.09 7.97 12.61
C GLN A 62 -12.72 8.64 11.38
N GLY A 63 -14.05 8.59 11.28
CA GLY A 63 -14.80 9.18 10.18
C GLY A 63 -15.14 8.16 9.09
N VAL A 64 -15.21 8.63 7.84
CA VAL A 64 -15.50 7.78 6.67
C VAL A 64 -14.22 7.08 6.21
N GLN A 65 -14.29 5.77 5.92
CA GLN A 65 -13.14 5.02 5.43
C GLN A 65 -12.57 5.68 4.18
N GLN A 66 -11.32 6.11 4.28
CA GLN A 66 -10.54 6.54 3.13
C GLN A 66 -10.07 5.29 2.37
N PRO A 67 -10.07 5.30 1.02
CA PRO A 67 -9.45 4.24 0.25
C PRO A 67 -7.98 4.05 0.68
N ILE A 68 -7.53 2.81 0.81
CA ILE A 68 -6.11 2.51 0.96
C ILE A 68 -5.42 2.91 -0.34
N GLU A 69 -4.59 3.94 -0.31
CA GLU A 69 -3.75 4.32 -1.44
C GLU A 69 -2.43 3.56 -1.35
N ILE A 70 -2.23 2.59 -2.24
CA ILE A 70 -0.91 1.96 -2.44
C ILE A 70 -0.18 2.81 -3.48
N GLN A 71 0.51 3.86 -3.02
CA GLN A 71 1.46 4.56 -3.86
C GLN A 71 2.71 3.69 -4.01
N VAL A 72 2.88 3.07 -5.17
CA VAL A 72 4.19 2.57 -5.57
C VAL A 72 5.04 3.82 -5.81
N LEU A 73 6.03 4.07 -4.96
CA LEU A 73 7.01 5.14 -5.18
C LEU A 73 7.82 4.82 -6.45
N LEU A 74 7.28 5.13 -7.62
CA LEU A 74 7.96 5.02 -8.91
C LEU A 74 8.99 6.16 -9.12
N GLY A 75 9.27 6.94 -8.07
CA GLY A 75 10.05 8.18 -8.12
C GLY A 75 11.50 8.05 -7.68
N VAL A 76 11.96 6.88 -7.27
CA VAL A 76 13.39 6.58 -7.26
C VAL A 76 13.60 5.73 -8.50
N GLU A 77 14.28 6.27 -9.52
CA GLU A 77 15.05 5.40 -10.39
C GLU A 77 16.05 4.68 -9.48
N GLU A 78 15.64 3.57 -8.88
CA GLU A 78 16.59 2.56 -8.48
C GLU A 78 17.24 2.14 -9.79
N HIS A 79 18.40 2.73 -10.08
CA HIS A 79 19.40 1.97 -10.79
C HIS A 79 19.59 0.72 -9.96
N GLU A 80 18.88 -0.35 -10.31
CA GLU A 80 19.06 -1.66 -9.72
C GLU A 80 20.53 -2.01 -9.93
N ILE A 81 21.34 -1.73 -8.91
CA ILE A 81 22.63 -2.36 -8.80
C ILE A 81 22.29 -3.83 -8.61
N ASN A 82 22.43 -4.62 -9.68
CA ASN A 82 22.33 -6.08 -9.64
C ASN A 82 23.56 -6.68 -8.91
N LEU A 83 23.83 -6.20 -7.70
CA LEU A 83 24.91 -6.65 -6.83
C LEU A 83 24.46 -7.91 -6.11
N TYR A 84 24.97 -9.05 -6.54
CA TYR A 84 24.73 -10.31 -5.86
C TYR A 84 25.75 -10.48 -4.73
N ALA A 85 25.52 -9.87 -3.57
CA ALA A 85 26.37 -10.01 -2.39
C ALA A 85 25.65 -10.78 -1.27
N LYS A 86 26.32 -11.78 -0.68
CA LYS A 86 25.81 -12.57 0.44
C LYS A 86 26.85 -12.67 1.54
N VAL A 87 26.40 -12.54 2.79
CA VAL A 87 27.25 -12.64 3.99
C VAL A 87 26.79 -13.83 4.82
N TYR A 88 27.69 -14.74 5.17
CA TYR A 88 27.33 -15.93 5.97
C TYR A 88 28.50 -16.53 6.76
N PRO A 89 28.21 -17.24 7.88
CA PRO A 89 26.88 -17.38 8.49
C PRO A 89 26.40 -16.06 9.13
N ASN A 90 25.10 -15.90 9.27
CA ASN A 90 24.53 -14.85 10.11
C ASN A 90 23.49 -15.53 11.01
N PRO A 91 23.72 -15.65 12.34
CA PRO A 91 24.81 -15.08 13.16
C PRO A 91 26.22 -15.70 12.94
N THR A 92 27.30 -14.96 13.27
CA THR A 92 28.72 -15.40 13.22
C THR A 92 29.43 -15.12 14.55
N THR A 93 30.36 -15.99 14.96
CA THR A 93 31.23 -15.77 16.14
C THR A 93 32.68 -15.44 15.78
N ASP A 94 33.27 -16.10 14.78
CA ASP A 94 34.72 -16.00 14.50
C ASP A 94 35.07 -15.61 13.06
N MET A 95 34.38 -16.16 12.06
CA MET A 95 34.72 -15.98 10.65
C MET A 95 33.47 -15.68 9.83
N ILE A 96 33.54 -14.62 9.03
CA ILE A 96 32.47 -14.20 8.14
C ILE A 96 32.91 -14.36 6.68
N ASN A 97 32.04 -14.92 5.85
CA ASN A 97 32.30 -15.07 4.41
C ASN A 97 31.46 -14.04 3.65
N LEU A 98 32.11 -13.24 2.81
CA LEU A 98 31.46 -12.38 1.82
C LEU A 98 31.56 -13.05 0.44
N SER A 99 30.41 -13.46 -0.10
CA SER A 99 30.29 -14.03 -1.44
C SER A 99 29.72 -12.99 -2.39
N ILE A 100 30.45 -12.66 -3.44
CA ILE A 100 30.04 -11.72 -4.50
C ILE A 100 29.86 -12.52 -5.79
N GLY A 101 28.70 -12.40 -6.43
CA GLY A 101 28.36 -13.02 -7.72
C GLY A 101 28.16 -11.99 -8.82
N ASN A 102 28.12 -12.46 -10.07
CA ASN A 102 27.82 -11.67 -11.27
C ASN A 102 28.78 -10.48 -11.54
N THR A 103 29.98 -10.51 -10.98
CA THR A 103 31.01 -9.49 -11.22
C THR A 103 32.40 -10.06 -11.01
N ASP A 104 33.39 -9.52 -11.73
CA ASP A 104 34.80 -9.82 -11.46
C ASP A 104 35.20 -9.19 -10.12
N VAL A 105 35.78 -9.99 -9.24
CA VAL A 105 36.24 -9.52 -7.93
C VAL A 105 37.53 -8.70 -8.01
N SER A 106 38.17 -8.64 -9.18
CA SER A 106 39.39 -7.86 -9.40
C SER A 106 39.12 -6.36 -9.22
N GLY A 107 39.78 -5.75 -8.23
CA GLY A 107 39.65 -4.31 -7.94
C GLY A 107 38.52 -3.92 -6.98
N LEU A 108 37.79 -4.88 -6.39
CA LEU A 108 36.85 -4.59 -5.32
C LEU A 108 37.58 -4.30 -4.00
N SER A 109 37.07 -3.31 -3.27
CA SER A 109 37.50 -3.00 -1.90
C SER A 109 36.35 -3.28 -0.94
N TYR A 110 36.65 -3.87 0.21
CA TYR A 110 35.67 -4.19 1.24
C TYR A 110 36.18 -3.71 2.60
N GLN A 111 35.25 -3.28 3.45
CA GLN A 111 35.52 -2.83 4.80
C GLN A 111 34.45 -3.39 5.72
N LEU A 112 34.88 -3.89 6.87
CA LEU A 112 33.99 -4.31 7.95
C LEU A 112 33.97 -3.19 8.99
N PHE A 113 32.79 -2.68 9.30
CA PHE A 113 32.59 -1.62 10.29
C PHE A 113 31.73 -2.14 11.43
N ASP A 114 32.10 -1.74 12.65
CA ASP A 114 31.25 -1.84 13.82
C ASP A 114 30.50 -0.53 14.01
N TYR A 115 29.20 -0.62 14.31
CA TYR A 115 28.36 0.56 14.56
C TYR A 115 28.36 0.81 16.06
N SER A 116 29.49 1.32 16.57
CA SER A 116 29.62 1.80 17.94
C SER A 116 28.88 3.11 18.16
#